data_AF-A0A534PAX0-F1
#
_entry.id   AF-A0A534PAX0-F1
#
_cell.length_a   1.000
_cell.length_b   1.000
_cell.length_c   1.000
_cell.angle_alpha   90.00
_cell.angle_beta   90.00
_cell.angle_gamma   90.00
#
_symmetry.space_group_name_H-M   'P 1'
#
loop_
_entity.id
_entity.type
_entity.pdbx_description
1 polymer ?
#
loop_
_entity_poly.entity_id
_entity_poly.type
_entity_poly.pdbx_seq_one_letter_code
_entity_poly.pdbx_strand_id
1 'polypeptide(L)'
;SAYVFTRDRERADRVANQLLAGTVMHNDALYTHAAPETPWGGVKASGLGRVHGKHGLRDLSEVRHVNLERFNFPAFWYYPYGAKGYRLGRKVYGTLIGNGLGARLRALFGR
;
A
#
# COMPACT_ATOMS: atom_id res chain seq x y z
N SER A 1 -6.27 18.63 -15.77
CA SER A 1 -4.94 18.65 -16.41
C SER A 1 -4.33 20.03 -16.23
N ALA A 2 -3.03 20.17 -16.45
CA ALA A 2 -2.37 21.47 -16.57
C ALA A 2 -1.34 21.44 -17.71
N TYR A 3 -1.01 22.61 -18.25
CA TYR A 3 -0.11 22.76 -19.39
C TYR A 3 0.90 23.86 -19.09
N VAL A 4 2.18 23.58 -19.31
CA VAL A 4 3.26 24.56 -19.13
C VAL A 4 3.89 24.80 -20.49
N PHE A 5 3.88 26.05 -20.96
CA PHE A 5 4.50 26.44 -22.23
C PHE A 5 5.75 27.28 -21.94
N THR A 6 6.92 26.75 -22.29
CA THR A 6 8.22 27.41 -22.09
C THR A 6 9.30 26.71 -22.92
N ARG A 7 10.37 27.42 -23.30
CA ARG A 7 11.57 26.80 -23.88
C ARG A 7 12.55 26.27 -22.82
N ASP A 8 12.45 26.77 -21.60
CA ASP A 8 13.28 26.36 -20.46
C ASP A 8 12.71 25.08 -19.82
N ARG A 9 13.42 23.96 -19.99
CA ARG A 9 13.03 22.65 -19.45
C ARG A 9 13.08 22.60 -17.93
N GLU A 10 14.05 23.25 -17.30
CA GLU A 10 14.15 23.27 -15.85
C GLU A 10 12.99 24.06 -15.24
N ARG A 11 12.59 25.16 -15.89
CA ARG A 11 11.39 25.89 -15.49
C ARG A 11 10.13 25.05 -15.68
N ALA A 12 10.03 24.27 -16.77
CA ALA A 12 8.89 23.38 -16.98
C ALA A 12 8.77 22.35 -15.84
N ASP A 13 9.88 21.71 -15.47
CA ASP A 13 9.92 20.72 -14.40
C ASP A 13 9.63 21.35 -13.02
N ARG A 14 10.24 22.49 -12.69
CA ARG A 14 9.97 23.21 -11.43
C ARG A 14 8.49 23.57 -11.28
N VAL A 15 7.86 24.08 -12.35
CA VAL A 15 6.44 24.44 -12.32
C VAL A 15 5.57 23.20 -12.26
N ALA A 16 5.87 22.16 -13.06
CA ALA A 16 5.09 20.92 -13.08
C ALA A 16 5.02 20.25 -11.70
N ASN A 17 6.13 20.21 -10.97
CA ASN A 17 6.19 19.63 -9.62
C ASN A 17 5.45 20.45 -8.54
N GLN A 18 5.09 21.71 -8.82
CA GLN A 18 4.30 22.56 -7.92
C GLN A 18 2.80 22.49 -8.21
N LEU A 19 2.39 21.95 -9.36
CA LEU A 19 1.00 21.90 -9.79
C LEU A 19 0.31 20.63 -9.30
N LEU A 20 -0.81 20.82 -8.60
CA LEU A 20 -1.69 19.71 -8.19
C LEU A 20 -2.69 19.40 -9.31
N ALA A 21 -2.24 18.68 -10.33
CA ALA A 21 -3.05 18.25 -11.46
C ALA A 21 -2.87 16.74 -11.73
N GLY A 22 -3.86 16.11 -12.37
CA GLY A 22 -3.77 14.70 -12.71
C GLY A 22 -2.69 14.35 -13.75
N THR A 23 -2.49 15.25 -14.71
CA THR A 23 -1.46 15.18 -15.76
C THR A 23 -1.00 16.61 -16.04
N VAL A 24 0.32 16.81 -16.15
CA VAL A 24 0.94 18.07 -16.56
C VAL A 24 1.70 17.82 -17.86
N MET A 25 1.52 18.67 -18.86
CA MET A 25 2.21 18.55 -20.16
C MET A 25 3.09 19.78 -20.41
N HIS A 26 4.23 19.57 -21.08
CA HIS A 26 5.16 20.64 -21.48
C HIS A 26 5.07 20.87 -22.98
N ASN A 27 4.73 22.10 -23.39
CA ASN A 27 4.60 22.50 -24.80
C ASN A 27 3.61 21.65 -25.63
N ASP A 28 2.62 21.07 -24.97
CA ASP A 28 1.60 20.23 -25.60
C ASP A 28 0.26 20.40 -24.85
N ALA A 29 -0.84 20.09 -25.52
CA ALA A 29 -2.17 20.01 -24.95
C ALA A 29 -2.89 18.75 -25.46
N LEU A 30 -3.48 18.01 -24.52
CA LEU A 30 -4.37 16.86 -24.74
C LEU A 30 -3.72 15.59 -25.31
N TYR A 31 -2.55 15.64 -25.97
CA TYR A 31 -1.94 14.47 -26.62
C TYR A 31 -1.92 13.21 -25.76
N THR A 32 -1.54 13.31 -24.49
CA THR A 32 -1.42 12.13 -23.61
C THR A 32 -2.77 11.46 -23.31
N HIS A 33 -3.91 12.06 -23.69
CA HIS A 33 -5.22 11.40 -23.60
C HIS A 33 -5.33 10.26 -24.62
N ALA A 34 -4.63 10.39 -25.76
CA ALA A 34 -4.51 9.33 -26.75
C ALA A 34 -3.38 8.33 -26.44
N ALA A 35 -2.70 8.46 -25.29
CA ALA A 35 -1.65 7.56 -24.83
C ALA A 35 -2.20 6.61 -23.74
N PRO A 36 -2.84 5.48 -24.11
CA PRO A 36 -3.53 4.56 -23.20
C PRO A 36 -2.61 3.85 -22.21
N GLU A 37 -1.29 3.91 -22.40
CA GLU A 37 -0.29 3.40 -21.47
C GLU A 37 -0.05 4.33 -20.26
N THR A 38 -0.40 5.62 -20.38
CA THR A 38 -0.19 6.63 -19.33
C THR A 38 -1.44 6.78 -18.45
N PRO A 39 -1.32 6.90 -17.12
CA PRO A 39 -2.49 7.05 -16.25
C PRO A 39 -3.17 8.40 -16.48
N TRP A 40 -4.49 8.39 -16.64
CA TRP A 40 -5.29 9.60 -16.84
C TRP A 40 -6.35 9.73 -15.75
N GLY A 41 -6.54 10.91 -15.17
CA GLY A 41 -7.55 11.10 -14.14
C GLY A 41 -7.50 12.46 -13.46
N GLY A 42 -8.46 12.71 -12.59
CA GLY A 42 -8.57 13.94 -11.82
C GLY A 42 -7.73 13.94 -10.53
N VAL A 43 -7.64 15.12 -9.94
CA VAL A 43 -7.16 15.37 -8.57
C VAL A 43 -8.09 16.41 -7.92
N LYS A 44 -8.49 16.20 -6.66
CA LYS A 44 -9.41 17.09 -5.91
C LYS A 44 -10.75 17.26 -6.64
N ALA A 45 -11.18 18.51 -6.86
CA ALA A 45 -12.45 18.83 -7.49
C ALA A 45 -12.54 18.40 -8.97
N SER A 46 -11.41 18.07 -9.62
CA SER A 46 -11.41 17.58 -11.01
C SER A 46 -11.71 16.08 -11.15
N GLY A 47 -11.92 15.37 -10.04
CA GLY A 47 -12.30 13.96 -10.01
C GLY A 47 -11.39 13.09 -9.16
N LEU A 48 -11.82 11.85 -8.95
CA LEU A 48 -11.13 10.79 -8.22
C LEU A 48 -10.81 9.64 -9.17
N GLY A 49 -9.85 8.81 -8.78
CA GLY A 49 -9.47 7.62 -9.54
C GLY A 49 -8.57 7.88 -10.74
N ARG A 50 -8.31 6.82 -11.49
CA ARG A 50 -7.50 6.79 -12.72
C ARG A 50 -8.10 5.84 -13.74
N VAL A 51 -7.96 6.19 -15.00
CA VAL A 51 -8.13 5.30 -16.16
C VAL A 51 -6.78 5.14 -16.84
N HIS A 52 -6.73 4.27 -17.87
CA HIS A 52 -5.55 3.94 -18.66
C HIS A 52 -4.43 3.23 -17.88
N GLY A 53 -3.60 2.52 -18.64
CA GLY A 53 -2.46 1.75 -18.14
C GLY A 53 -2.83 0.77 -17.03
N LYS A 54 -1.82 0.39 -16.26
CA LYS A 54 -1.99 -0.50 -15.09
C LYS A 54 -2.82 0.12 -13.97
N HIS A 55 -2.86 1.45 -13.88
CA HIS A 55 -3.56 2.16 -12.82
C HIS A 55 -5.07 2.12 -13.05
N GLY A 56 -5.52 2.35 -14.30
CA GLY A 56 -6.92 2.21 -14.67
C GLY A 56 -7.46 0.79 -14.52
N LEU A 57 -6.68 -0.22 -14.92
CA LEU A 57 -7.08 -1.61 -14.69
C LEU A 57 -7.27 -1.91 -13.19
N ARG A 58 -6.37 -1.40 -12.34
CA ARG A 58 -6.48 -1.57 -10.88
C ARG A 58 -7.66 -0.83 -10.29
N ASP A 59 -8.01 0.35 -10.81
CA ASP A 59 -9.16 1.12 -10.37
C ASP A 59 -10.50 0.44 -10.71
N LEU A 60 -10.52 -0.38 -11.77
CA LEU A 60 -11.65 -1.23 -12.16
C LEU A 60 -11.64 -2.61 -11.49
N SER A 61 -10.65 -2.89 -10.64
CA SER A 61 -10.47 -4.17 -9.97
C SER A 61 -10.75 -4.06 -8.48
N GLU A 62 -11.41 -5.07 -7.91
CA GLU A 62 -11.61 -5.15 -6.47
C GLU A 62 -10.43 -5.84 -5.79
N VAL A 63 -9.82 -5.17 -4.80
CA VAL A 63 -8.71 -5.73 -4.04
C VAL A 63 -9.24 -6.78 -3.06
N ARG A 64 -8.93 -8.05 -3.31
CA ARG A 64 -9.35 -9.17 -2.48
C ARG A 64 -8.16 -9.86 -1.82
N HIS A 65 -8.20 -9.99 -0.50
CA HIS A 65 -7.25 -10.80 0.27
C HIS A 65 -7.84 -12.20 0.51
N VAL A 66 -7.08 -13.24 0.15
CA VAL A 66 -7.42 -14.64 0.44
C VAL A 66 -6.29 -15.24 1.26
N ASN A 67 -6.58 -15.60 2.50
CA ASN A 67 -5.64 -16.28 3.37
C ASN A 67 -5.83 -17.80 3.28
N LEU A 68 -4.77 -18.51 2.93
CA LEU A 68 -4.75 -19.97 2.91
C LEU A 68 -3.76 -20.45 3.97
N GLU A 69 -4.30 -21.08 5.01
CA GLU A 69 -3.49 -21.63 6.08
C GLU A 69 -2.75 -22.88 5.58
N ARG A 70 -1.42 -22.77 5.43
CA ARG A 70 -0.57 -23.91 5.02
C ARG A 70 -0.37 -24.92 6.15
N PHE A 71 -0.46 -24.47 7.40
CA PHE A 71 -0.24 -25.28 8.58
C PHE A 71 -1.36 -25.05 9.58
N ASN A 72 -1.83 -26.12 10.21
CA ASN A 72 -2.80 -26.03 11.30
C ASN A 72 -2.07 -25.58 12.58
N PHE A 73 -1.84 -24.27 12.70
CA PHE A 73 -1.27 -23.70 13.91
C PHE A 73 -2.32 -23.72 15.02
N PRO A 74 -1.98 -24.12 16.26
CA PRO A 74 -2.95 -24.10 17.34
C PRO A 74 -3.45 -22.67 17.55
N ALA A 75 -4.74 -22.46 17.28
CA ALA A 75 -5.42 -21.17 17.37
C ALA A 75 -5.63 -20.76 18.83
N PHE A 76 -4.55 -20.53 19.57
CA PHE A 76 -4.60 -20.09 20.97
C PHE A 76 -5.29 -18.73 21.16
N TRP A 77 -5.49 -17.99 20.07
CA TRP A 77 -6.21 -16.73 19.99
C TRP A 77 -7.69 -16.88 19.60
N TYR A 78 -8.19 -18.10 19.34
CA TYR A 78 -9.59 -18.34 18.97
C TYR A 78 -10.34 -19.14 20.05
N TYR A 79 -11.65 -18.92 20.14
CA TYR A 79 -12.53 -19.62 21.09
C TYR A 79 -12.65 -21.13 20.73
N PRO A 80 -12.78 -22.04 21.72
CA PRO A 80 -12.85 -21.82 23.16
C PRO A 80 -11.51 -21.59 23.84
N TYR A 81 -11.44 -20.52 24.64
CA TYR A 81 -10.24 -20.22 25.42
C TYR A 81 -10.08 -21.20 26.58
N GLY A 82 -8.91 -21.85 26.66
CA GLY A 82 -8.56 -22.75 27.74
C GLY A 82 -7.20 -22.43 28.33
N ALA A 83 -6.96 -22.86 29.57
CA ALA A 83 -5.70 -22.61 30.28
C ALA A 83 -4.46 -23.14 29.51
N LYS A 84 -4.61 -24.22 28.73
CA LYS A 84 -3.56 -24.76 27.85
C LYS A 84 -3.23 -23.81 26.70
N GLY A 85 -4.26 -23.31 25.99
CA GLY A 85 -4.10 -22.36 24.88
C GLY A 85 -3.50 -21.04 25.36
N TYR A 86 -3.99 -20.49 26.48
CA TYR A 86 -3.45 -19.28 27.08
C TYR A 86 -1.95 -19.41 27.43
N ARG A 87 -1.53 -20.53 28.03
CA ARG A 87 -0.12 -20.79 28.33
C ARG A 87 0.74 -20.88 27.06
N LEU A 88 0.24 -21.55 26.03
CA LEU A 88 0.94 -21.65 24.74
C LEU A 88 1.08 -20.27 24.09
N GLY A 89 -0.02 -19.50 24.02
CA GLY A 89 -0.03 -18.15 23.49
C GLY A 89 0.92 -17.21 24.23
N ARG A 90 0.95 -17.29 25.58
CA ARG A 90 1.88 -16.52 26.41
C ARG A 90 3.35 -16.85 26.12
N LYS A 91 3.68 -18.13 25.90
CA LYS A 91 5.05 -18.57 25.53
C LYS A 91 5.43 -18.08 24.13
N VAL A 92 4.53 -18.21 23.15
CA VAL A 92 4.73 -17.72 21.78
C VAL A 92 4.96 -16.22 21.78
N TYR A 93 4.07 -15.45 22.43
CA TYR A 93 4.16 -14.00 22.52
C TYR A 93 5.44 -13.55 23.25
N GLY A 94 5.76 -14.15 24.40
CA GLY A 94 6.95 -13.81 25.17
C GLY A 94 8.26 -14.14 24.45
N THR A 95 8.28 -15.19 23.62
CA THR A 95 9.46 -15.55 22.81
C THR A 95 9.62 -14.61 21.62
N LEU A 96 8.52 -14.30 20.92
CA LEU A 96 8.55 -13.49 19.70
C LEU A 96 8.71 -11.99 19.98
N ILE A 97 8.11 -11.46 21.04
CA ILE A 97 7.98 -10.01 21.28
C ILE A 97 8.64 -9.58 22.61
N GLY A 98 9.20 -10.53 23.38
CA GLY A 98 9.87 -10.22 24.65
C GLY A 98 11.05 -9.24 24.52
N ASN A 99 11.08 -8.23 25.39
CA ASN A 99 12.16 -7.24 25.44
C ASN A 99 13.45 -7.84 25.99
N GLY A 100 14.41 -8.08 25.10
CA GLY A 100 15.75 -8.57 25.42
C GLY A 100 15.89 -10.09 25.36
N LEU A 101 17.13 -10.54 25.11
CA LEU A 101 17.45 -11.95 24.86
C LEU A 101 17.11 -12.85 26.06
N GLY A 102 17.38 -12.39 27.29
CA GLY A 102 17.08 -13.14 28.51
C GLY A 102 15.58 -13.26 28.81
N ALA A 103 14.75 -12.31 28.38
CA ALA A 103 13.30 -12.42 28.51
C ALA A 103 12.73 -13.45 27.53
N ARG A 104 13.25 -13.46 26.29
CA ARG A 104 12.85 -14.43 25.25
C ARG A 104 13.28 -15.86 25.60
N LEU A 105 14.50 -16.05 26.11
CA LEU A 105 14.98 -17.36 26.57
C LEU A 105 14.18 -17.88 27.76
N ARG A 106 13.80 -17.01 28.71
CA ARG A 106 12.91 -17.38 29.81
C ARG A 106 11.49 -17.70 29.34
N ALA A 107 10.98 -17.03 28.31
CA ALA A 107 9.68 -17.36 27.75
C ALA A 107 9.68 -18.72 27.01
N LEU A 108 10.81 -19.07 26.38
CA LEU A 108 10.99 -20.32 25.65
C LEU A 108 11.21 -21.52 26.57
N PHE A 109 12.07 -21.37 27.59
CA PHE A 109 12.51 -22.46 28.48
C PHE A 109 11.91 -22.39 29.90
N GLY A 110 11.20 -21.32 30.24
CA GLY A 110 10.53 -21.18 31.53
C GLY A 110 9.39 -22.19 31.67
N ARG A 111 9.44 -22.97 32.75
CA ARG A 111 8.37 -23.89 33.17
C ARG A 111 7.06 -23.13 33.34
#